data_AF-A0A973F2S1-F1
#
_entry.id   AF-A0A973F2S1-F1
#
_cell.length_a   1.000
_cell.length_b   1.000
_cell.length_c   1.000
_cell.angle_alpha   90.00
_cell.angle_beta   90.00
_cell.angle_gamma   90.00
#
_symmetry.space_group_name_H-M   'P 1'
#
loop_
_entity.id
_entity.type
_entity.pdbx_description
1 polymer ?
#
loop_
_entity_poly.entity_id
_entity_poly.type
_entity_poly.pdbx_seq_one_letter_code
_entity_poly.pdbx_strand_id
1 'polypeptide(L)' 'MKKITKNMTIAQVIIDHPIAEEILQKHLGHCTSCPAASMETIALGAHLHEKDADEIVKELNMVLEDNNKEKK' A
#
# COMPACT_ATOMS: atom_id res chain seq x y z
N MET A 1 9.00 13.53 2.13
CA MET A 1 8.52 12.14 2.29
C MET A 1 9.15 11.28 1.22
N LYS A 2 9.46 10.01 1.53
CA LYS A 2 9.87 9.04 0.52
C LYS A 2 8.62 8.58 -0.22
N LYS A 3 8.63 8.64 -1.55
CA LYS A 3 7.49 8.23 -2.38
C LYS A 3 7.33 6.70 -2.31
N ILE A 4 6.10 6.22 -2.13
CA ILE A 4 5.81 4.77 -2.20
C ILE A 4 5.99 4.31 -3.63
N THR A 5 6.58 3.12 -3.82
CA THR A 5 6.73 2.48 -5.13
C THR A 5 6.21 1.04 -5.08
N LYS A 6 5.82 0.48 -6.23
CA LYS A 6 5.27 -0.88 -6.32
C LYS A 6 6.25 -2.00 -5.93
N ASN A 7 7.55 -1.67 -5.82
CA ASN A 7 8.61 -2.60 -5.41
C ASN A 7 8.76 -2.69 -3.89
N MET A 8 8.08 -1.84 -3.12
CA MET A 8 8.09 -1.91 -1.65
C MET A 8 7.19 -3.03 -1.16
N THR A 9 7.57 -3.65 -0.04
CA THR A 9 6.73 -4.67 0.60
C THR A 9 5.53 -4.03 1.28
N ILE A 10 4.43 -4.77 1.34
CA ILE A 10 3.20 -4.37 2.02
C ILE A 10 3.50 -4.03 3.49
N ALA A 11 4.27 -4.88 4.19
CA ALA A 11 4.68 -4.60 5.57
C ALA A 11 5.51 -3.32 5.72
N GLN A 12 6.48 -3.08 4.82
CA GLN A 12 7.31 -1.87 4.89
C GLN A 12 6.43 -0.62 4.76
N VAL A 13 5.49 -0.64 3.82
CA VAL A 13 4.60 0.49 3.58
C VAL A 13 3.67 0.73 4.77
N ILE A 14 3.09 -0.31 5.38
CA ILE A 14 2.22 -0.16 6.56
C ILE A 14 3.01 0.33 7.78
N ILE A 15 4.23 -0.17 8.00
CA ILE A 15 5.08 0.25 9.12
C ILE A 15 5.46 1.73 8.99
N ASP A 16 5.88 2.15 7.79
CA ASP A 16 6.26 3.55 7.53
C ASP A 16 5.04 4.47 7.49
N HIS A 17 3.89 3.93 7.06
CA HIS A 17 2.65 4.66 6.81
C HIS A 17 1.44 3.85 7.28
N PRO A 18 1.06 3.88 8.57
CA PRO A 18 -0.07 3.09 9.07
C PRO A 18 -1.40 3.36 8.34
N ILE A 19 -1.60 4.58 7.85
CA ILE A 19 -2.78 4.95 7.04
C ILE A 19 -2.87 4.22 5.69
N ALA A 20 -1.75 3.71 5.18
CA ALA A 20 -1.71 2.92 3.96
C ALA A 20 -2.46 1.59 4.10
N GLU A 21 -2.64 1.09 5.33
CA GLU A 21 -3.34 -0.17 5.57
C GLU A 21 -4.76 -0.18 5.01
N GLU A 22 -5.52 0.91 5.19
CA GLU A 22 -6.90 1.00 4.68
C GLU A 22 -6.95 0.92 3.14
N ILE A 23 -6.02 1.61 2.47
CA ILE A 23 -5.92 1.61 1.01
C ILE A 23 -5.48 0.24 0.49
N LEU A 24 -4.49 -0.37 1.13
CA LEU A 24 -4.03 -1.71 0.77
C LEU A 24 -5.14 -2.75 0.97
N GLN A 25 -5.91 -2.68 2.05
CA GLN A 25 -7.05 -3.57 2.29
C GLN A 25 -8.19 -3.34 1.28
N LYS A 26 -8.45 -2.10 0.88
CA LYS A 26 -9.46 -1.76 -0.14
C LYS A 26 -9.14 -2.42 -1.49
N HIS A 27 -7.85 -2.49 -1.85
CA HIS A 27 -7.42 -3.04 -3.14
C HIS A 27 -7.11 -4.54 -3.09
N LEU A 28 -6.41 -5.00 -2.06
CA LEU A 28 -5.89 -6.37 -1.96
C LEU A 28 -6.74 -7.26 -1.02
N GLY A 29 -7.74 -6.70 -0.34
CA GLY A 29 -8.52 -7.39 0.68
C GLY A 29 -7.75 -7.55 2.00
N HIS A 30 -8.27 -8.37 2.91
CA HIS A 30 -7.56 -8.68 4.16
C HIS A 30 -6.32 -9.55 3.88
N CYS A 31 -5.17 -8.88 3.70
CA CYS A 31 -3.85 -9.50 3.57
C CYS A 31 -3.48 -10.37 4.78
N THR A 32 -4.17 -10.26 5.92
CA THR A 32 -3.84 -10.98 7.16
C THR A 32 -4.12 -12.48 7.11
N SER A 33 -4.86 -12.96 6.10
CA SER A 33 -5.16 -14.40 5.95
C SER A 33 -3.99 -15.19 5.32
N CYS A 34 -3.05 -14.52 4.65
CA CYS A 34 -1.89 -15.14 4.05
C CYS A 34 -0.63 -14.79 4.86
N PRO A 35 0.04 -15.75 5.52
CA PRO A 35 1.24 -15.47 6.31
C PRO A 35 2.41 -14.92 5.47
N ALA A 36 2.35 -15.03 4.14
CA ALA A 36 3.34 -14.48 3.22
C ALA A 36 3.01 -13.06 2.73
N ALA A 37 1.76 -12.59 2.84
CA ALA A 37 1.32 -11.33 2.24
C ALA A 37 2.04 -10.09 2.80
N SER A 38 2.50 -10.15 4.06
CA SER A 38 3.31 -9.09 4.65
C SER A 38 4.71 -8.98 3.99
N MET A 39 5.23 -10.07 3.43
CA MET A 39 6.52 -10.09 2.71
C MET A 39 6.37 -9.83 1.20
N GLU A 40 5.15 -9.82 0.68
CA GLU A 40 4.88 -9.53 -0.73
C GLU A 40 5.10 -8.05 -1.05
N THR A 41 5.54 -7.79 -2.28
CA THR A 41 5.55 -6.43 -2.82
C THR A 41 4.13 -6.01 -3.20
N ILE A 42 3.87 -4.70 -3.25
CA ILE A 42 2.61 -4.18 -3.78
C ILE A 42 2.35 -4.71 -5.20
N ALA A 43 3.39 -4.79 -6.04
CA ALA A 43 3.28 -5.34 -7.39
C ALA A 43 2.83 -6.80 -7.40
N LEU A 44 3.39 -7.63 -6.53
CA LEU A 44 3.03 -9.05 -6.44
C LEU A 44 1.62 -9.23 -5.88
N GLY A 45 1.28 -8.54 -4.79
CA GLY A 45 -0.06 -8.57 -4.22
C GLY A 45 -1.12 -8.12 -5.23
N ALA A 46 -0.85 -7.04 -5.97
CA ALA A 46 -1.74 -6.57 -7.02
C ALA A 46 -1.93 -7.62 -8.13
N HIS A 47 -0.85 -8.28 -8.56
CA HIS A 47 -0.92 -9.34 -9.57
C HIS A 47 -1.78 -10.54 -9.11
N LEU A 48 -1.56 -11.02 -7.88
CA LEU A 48 -2.30 -12.17 -7.32
C LEU A 48 -3.80 -11.90 -7.15
N HIS A 49 -4.17 -10.64 -6.95
CA HIS A 49 -5.55 -10.20 -6.74
C HIS A 49 -6.15 -9.52 -7.98
N GLU A 50 -5.50 -9.64 -9.14
CA GLU A 50 -5.95 -9.08 -10.43
C GLU A 50 -6.24 -7.56 -10.36
N LYS A 51 -5.36 -6.82 -9.65
CA LYS A 51 -5.38 -5.37 -9.50
C LYS A 51 -4.24 -4.69 -10.24
N ASP A 52 -4.42 -3.39 -10.49
CA ASP A 52 -3.37 -2.54 -11.04
C ASP A 52 -2.51 -1.95 -9.91
N ALA A 53 -1.23 -2.36 -9.88
CA ALA A 53 -0.26 -1.86 -8.91
C ALA A 53 -0.02 -0.34 -9.02
N ASP A 54 -0.11 0.23 -10.22
CA ASP A 54 0.12 1.65 -10.44
C ASP A 54 -1.05 2.49 -9.90
N GLU A 55 -2.29 1.99 -9.97
CA GLU A 55 -3.45 2.62 -9.33
C GLU A 55 -3.31 2.63 -7.80
N ILE A 56 -2.93 1.50 -7.21
CA ILE A 56 -2.72 1.38 -5.75
C ILE A 56 -1.66 2.37 -5.27
N VAL A 57 -0.50 2.38 -5.95
CA VAL A 57 0.61 3.28 -5.59
C VAL A 57 0.22 4.75 -5.77
N LYS A 58 -0.58 5.07 -6.79
CA LYS A 58 -1.09 6.43 -7.00
C LYS A 58 -1.97 6.87 -5.84
N GLU A 59 -2.97 6.05 -5.45
CA GLU A 59 -3.86 6.37 -4.34
C GLU A 59 -3.09 6.49 -3.01
N LEU A 60 -2.16 5.59 -2.74
CA LEU A 60 -1.29 5.64 -1.56
C LEU A 60 -0.53 6.96 -1.46
N ASN A 61 0.13 7.38 -2.55
CA ASN A 61 0.89 8.63 -2.53
C ASN A 61 -0.03 9.86 -2.43
N MET A 62 -1.21 9.85 -3.05
CA MET A 62 -2.20 10.93 -2.93
C MET A 62 -2.67 11.12 -1.47
N VAL A 63 -3.05 10.03 -0.79
CA VAL A 63 -3.51 10.08 0.60
C VAL A 63 -2.41 10.59 1.54
N LEU A 64 -1.15 10.19 1.30
CA LEU A 64 0.00 10.67 2.07
C LEU A 64 0.31 12.15 1.84
N GLU A 65 0.14 12.64 0.62
CA GLU A 65 0.31 14.06 0.30
C GLU A 65 -0.79 14.91 0.96
N ASP A 66 -2.04 14.43 0.97
CA ASP A 66 -3.16 15.16 1.57
C ASP A 66 -3.14 15.14 3.10
N ASN A 67 -2.81 14.00 3.73
CA ASN A 67 -2.63 13.92 5.19
C ASN A 67 -1.53 14.86 5.72
N ASN A 68 -0.55 15.18 4.88
CA ASN A 68 0.50 16.14 5.24
C ASN A 68 0.04 17.59 5.20
N LYS A 69 -1.00 17.92 4.41
CA LYS A 69 -1.57 19.27 4.35
C LYS A 69 -2.42 19.56 5.59
N GLU A 70 -3.10 18.56 6.14
CA GLU A 70 -3.93 18.72 7.34
C GLU A 70 -3.11 18.84 8.65
N LYS A 71 -1.84 18.38 8.64
CA LYS A 71 -0.93 18.47 9.79
C LYS A 71 -0.01 19.69 9.79
N LYS A 72 -0.19 20.63 8.84
CA LYS A 72 0.63 21.84 8.70
C LYS A 72 -0.18 23.09 9.02
#